data_AF-A0A6V7I803-F1
#
_entry.id   AF-A0A6V7I803-F1
#
_cell.length_a   1.000
_cell.length_b   1.000
_cell.length_c   1.000
_cell.angle_alpha   90.00
_cell.angle_beta   90.00
_cell.angle_gamma   90.00
#
_symmetry.space_group_name_H-M   'P 1'
#
loop_
_entity.id
_entity.type
_entity.pdbx_description
1 polymer ?
#
loop_
_entity_poly.entity_id
_entity_poly.type
_entity_poly.pdbx_seq_one_letter_code
_entity_poly.pdbx_strand_id
1 'polypeptide(L)' 'TKFDGPTDYKPVMVWIYGGAFRNGYINSSLYGPDYLLEHDVVVVAMNYRVGPL' A
#
# COMPACT_ATOMS: atom_id res chain seq x y z
N THR A 1 -2.01 22.93 -7.82
CA THR A 1 -3.38 22.79 -8.36
C THR A 1 -4.27 22.32 -7.24
N LYS A 2 -5.31 23.09 -6.88
CA LYS A 2 -6.29 22.66 -5.86
C LYS A 2 -7.41 21.90 -6.58
N PHE A 3 -7.77 20.74 -6.04
CA PHE A 3 -8.84 19.91 -6.57
C PHE A 3 -10.16 20.33 -5.91
N ASP A 4 -10.79 21.38 -6.46
CA ASP A 4 -11.98 22.02 -5.88
C ASP A 4 -13.28 21.39 -6.44
N GLY A 5 -13.50 20.10 -6.16
CA GLY A 5 -14.75 19.37 -6.45
C GLY A 5 -15.34 18.73 -5.18
N PRO A 6 -16.62 18.33 -5.18
CA PRO A 6 -17.19 17.56 -4.06
C PRO A 6 -16.39 16.27 -3.95
N THR A 7 -15.64 16.14 -2.87
CA THR A 7 -14.60 15.12 -2.75
C THR A 7 -15.02 14.10 -1.72
N ASP A 8 -15.63 13.04 -2.23
CA ASP A 8 -15.80 11.79 -1.49
C ASP A 8 -14.44 11.07 -1.48
N TYR A 9 -13.58 11.49 -0.56
CA TYR A 9 -12.25 10.91 -0.42
C TYR A 9 -12.34 9.56 0.28
N LYS A 10 -11.85 8.53 -0.38
CA LYS A 10 -11.74 7.20 0.20
C LYS A 10 -10.59 7.15 1.21
N PRO A 11 -10.72 6.38 2.31
CA PRO A 11 -9.62 6.08 3.20
C PRO A 11 -8.45 5.43 2.44
N VAL A 12 -7.23 5.89 2.73
CA VAL A 12 -6.00 5.36 2.12
C VAL A 12 -5.24 4.55 3.15
N MET A 13 -5.08 3.25 2.87
CA MET A 13 -4.31 2.34 3.71
C MET A 13 -2.95 2.10 3.07
N VAL A 14 -1.90 2.53 3.76
CA VAL A 14 -0.52 2.36 3.31
C VAL A 14 0.11 1.19 4.05
N TRP A 15 0.52 0.17 3.31
CA TRP A 15 1.15 -1.02 3.87
C TRP A 15 2.64 -1.06 3.57
N ILE A 16 3.44 -1.25 4.63
CA ILE A 16 4.90 -1.39 4.59
C ILE A 16 5.22 -2.82 5.04
N TYR A 17 5.81 -3.63 4.16
CA TYR A 17 6.17 -5.00 4.50
C TYR A 17 7.29 -5.05 5.55
N GLY A 18 7.24 -6.11 6.37
CA GLY A 18 8.27 -6.39 7.38
C GLY A 18 9.58 -6.92 6.79
N GLY A 19 10.31 -7.75 7.56
CA GLY A 19 11.61 -8.28 7.12
C GLY A 19 12.83 -7.52 7.65
N ALA A 20 12.65 -6.80 8.77
CA ALA A 20 13.72 -6.21 9.57
C ALA A 20 14.71 -5.35 8.78
N PHE A 21 14.23 -4.64 7.75
CA PHE A 21 15.04 -3.86 6.82
C PHE A 21 16.13 -4.67 6.09
N ARG A 22 16.02 -6.00 6.05
CA ARG A 22 17.02 -6.90 5.45
C ARG A 22 16.46 -7.65 4.24
N ASN A 23 15.17 -7.93 4.23
CA ASN A 23 14.49 -8.64 3.15
C ASN A 23 13.02 -8.25 3.03
N GLY A 24 12.39 -8.67 1.94
CA GLY A 24 10.97 -8.46 1.68
C GLY A 24 10.73 -7.77 0.33
N TYR A 25 9.53 -7.96 -0.20
CA TYR A 25 9.09 -7.42 -1.47
C TYR A 25 7.56 -7.44 -1.53
N ILE A 26 6.98 -6.58 -2.37
CA ILE A 26 5.55 -6.61 -2.69
C ILE A 26 5.27 -7.74 -3.69
N ASN A 27 4.32 -8.60 -3.36
CA ASN A 27 3.84 -9.67 -4.22
C ASN A 27 2.36 -9.90 -3.97
N SER A 28 1.53 -9.83 -5.01
CA SER A 28 0.08 -10.06 -4.92
C SER A 28 -0.28 -11.49 -4.55
N SER A 29 0.58 -12.48 -4.81
CA SER A 29 0.30 -13.87 -4.42
C SER A 29 0.45 -14.11 -2.92
N LEU A 30 1.17 -13.24 -2.20
CA LEU A 30 1.40 -13.33 -0.75
C LEU A 30 0.71 -12.21 0.03
N TYR A 31 0.61 -11.04 -0.58
CA TYR A 31 0.13 -9.78 0.01
C TYR A 31 -0.92 -9.11 -0.89
N GLY A 32 -1.72 -9.93 -1.58
CA GLY A 32 -2.82 -9.47 -2.41
C GLY A 32 -3.80 -8.61 -1.61
N PRO A 33 -4.29 -7.51 -2.18
CA PRO A 33 -5.22 -6.63 -1.48
C PRO A 33 -6.67 -7.17 -1.49
N ASP A 34 -6.91 -8.39 -1.99
CA ASP A 34 -8.21 -8.96 -2.31
C ASP A 34 -9.25 -8.75 -1.20
N TYR A 35 -8.89 -9.07 0.05
CA TYR A 35 -9.76 -8.86 1.21
C TYR A 35 -10.07 -7.39 1.48
N LEU A 36 -9.10 -6.50 1.30
CA LEU A 36 -9.23 -5.08 1.57
C LEU A 36 -9.99 -4.35 0.45
N LEU A 37 -9.95 -4.87 -0.77
CA LEU A 37 -10.70 -4.35 -1.91
C LEU A 37 -12.22 -4.61 -1.81
N GLU A 38 -12.67 -5.46 -0.87
CA GLU A 38 -14.09 -5.60 -0.53
C GLU A 38 -14.65 -4.35 0.18
N HIS A 39 -13.78 -3.45 0.64
CA HIS A 39 -14.13 -2.18 1.27
C HIS A 39 -13.87 -1.00 0.33
N ASP A 40 -14.57 0.11 0.56
CA ASP A 40 -14.41 1.33 -0.25
C ASP A 40 -13.15 2.12 0.13
N VAL A 41 -11.99 1.50 -0.09
CA VAL A 41 -10.67 2.00 0.34
C VAL A 41 -9.68 1.97 -0.82
N VAL A 42 -8.61 2.74 -0.67
CA VAL A 42 -7.43 2.68 -1.55
C VAL A 42 -6.30 1.99 -0.79
N VAL A 43 -5.79 0.89 -1.33
CA VAL A 43 -4.61 0.20 -0.79
C VAL A 43 -3.37 0.63 -1.54
N VAL A 44 -2.36 1.09 -0.80
CA VAL A 44 -1.05 1.47 -1.34
C VAL A 44 0.00 0.56 -0.74
N ALA A 45 0.69 -0.16 -1.61
CA ALA A 45 1.81 -1.02 -1.25
C ALA A 45 3.02 -0.66 -2.11
N MET A 46 4.21 -0.56 -1.52
CA MET A 46 5.41 -0.12 -2.22
C MET A 46 6.64 -0.87 -1.78
N ASN A 47 7.59 -1.04 -2.71
CA ASN A 47 8.92 -1.54 -2.41
C ASN A 47 9.77 -0.44 -1.75
N TYR A 48 10.57 -0.82 -0.76
CA TYR A 48 11.60 0.03 -0.16
C TYR A 48 12.95 -0.70 -0.18
N ARG A 49 14.05 0.07 -0.17
CA ARG A 49 15.39 -0.52 -0.14
C ARG A 49 15.61 -1.30 1.15
N VAL A 50 16.22 -2.47 1.03
CA VAL A 50 16.53 -3.37 2.13
C VAL A 50 18.01 -3.70 2.11
N GLY A 51 18.57 -3.94 3.29
CA GLY A 51 19.99 -4.13 3.45
C GLY A 51 20.80 -2.86 3.18
N PRO A 52 22.11 -2.93 3.39
CA PRO A 52 23.04 -1.84 3.11
C PRO A 52 23.43 -1.72 1.63
N LEU A 53 22.87 -2.57 0.75
CA LEU A 53 23.20 -2.64 -0.68
C LEU A 53 22.07 -2.04 -1.53
#